data_AF-A0AAW0CW39-F1
#
_entry.id   AF-A0AAW0CW39-F1
#
_cell.length_a   1.000
_cell.length_b   1.000
_cell.length_c   1.000
_cell.angle_alpha   90.00
_cell.angle_beta   90.00
_cell.angle_gamma   90.00
#
_symmetry.space_group_name_H-M   'P 1'
#
loop_
_entity.id
_entity.type
_entity.pdbx_description
1 polymer ?
#
loop_
_entity_poly.entity_id
_entity_poly.type
_entity_poly.pdbx_seq_one_letter_code
_entity_poly.pdbx_strand_id
1 'polypeptide(L)'
;MILLYPTLLLTLIPTYTSAVYTYPNPTYEFSDKVLYHDSFLPDIVKSCAQRDHTTVSAQWIRLAYHDMATYDADKKEGGLDASIVYELDREQNKGVAMSHSVTDLVFFTSPATSLADTIAMGTVLAVASCGGPVIPFRAGRIDATQGGPETVPEPQESLEAHEANFKRQGFSREEMIGLVACGHSLGGVTRADFPDIVQDQSVEFQDFSETKTNFDNRVITDYLAGNTENPLVVGPNSTTNSDLRIFSADGNVTMQALSSVDTFASTCVTLYEKMLNSVPSTVTLSDPITPIEYKILNPRVYPSKDNDSTLTFSVGLRMLTQSNTRNVTLFWTDRRNSRTAESVVPCSQNSPCKKTFTRARPTTSTALASKLGKGNMVIYTFSVMLDPRASISKFWFEVDENGDGKNVTRVANGGDDGVSGKGGDGYEVDQDVVLFDPSRSSLSFGGSSRRREIPLNRRGGGVGGPAPTLTYHVVVAASARGSNMTSNITAVTYEPGNGNGPETHLPKIKTTTLQPDDSTYPPKAGYRFYSGVVEYGNASLTHIDIMGERCGKTWKQTFIDAQDLST
;
A
#
# COMPACT_ATOMS: atom_id res chain seq x y z
N MET A 1 42.23 46.47 20.57
CA MET A 1 42.04 45.04 20.82
C MET A 1 40.54 44.82 21.05
N ILE A 2 39.80 44.59 19.96
CA ILE A 2 38.34 44.40 19.99
C ILE A 2 38.11 42.90 19.77
N LEU A 3 37.59 42.23 20.79
CA LEU A 3 37.23 40.81 20.77
C LEU A 3 35.94 40.64 19.98
N LEU A 4 36.01 39.97 18.84
CA LEU A 4 34.85 39.48 18.08
C LEU A 4 34.47 38.10 18.61
N TYR A 5 33.27 37.95 19.17
CA TYR A 5 32.65 36.67 19.47
C TYR A 5 32.01 36.11 18.19
N PRO A 6 32.15 34.80 17.88
CA PRO A 6 31.46 34.19 16.77
C PRO A 6 29.98 33.95 17.16
N THR A 7 29.07 34.55 16.41
CA THR A 7 27.64 34.23 16.46
C THR A 7 27.41 32.86 15.83
N LEU A 8 27.08 31.88 16.67
CA LEU A 8 26.62 30.55 16.27
C LEU A 8 25.25 30.71 15.59
N LEU A 9 25.18 30.62 14.25
CA LEU A 9 23.91 30.53 13.53
C LEU A 9 23.30 29.15 13.83
N LEU A 10 22.30 29.13 14.71
CA LEU A 10 21.46 27.97 14.93
C LEU A 10 20.56 27.81 13.68
N THR A 11 20.86 26.84 12.83
CA THR A 11 19.98 26.47 11.71
C THR A 11 18.68 25.93 12.28
N LEU A 12 17.61 26.70 12.19
CA LEU A 12 16.24 26.25 12.44
C LEU A 12 15.91 25.16 11.41
N ILE A 13 16.00 23.90 11.83
CA ILE A 13 15.40 22.78 11.09
C ILE A 13 13.89 23.01 11.18
N PRO A 14 13.17 23.20 10.07
CA PRO A 14 11.71 23.26 10.12
C PRO A 14 11.21 21.91 10.64
N THR A 15 10.66 21.92 11.86
CA THR A 15 9.88 20.81 12.38
C THR A 15 8.57 20.79 11.60
N TYR A 16 8.53 20.05 10.50
CA TYR A 16 7.27 19.69 9.85
C TYR A 16 6.44 18.93 10.89
N THR A 17 5.38 19.56 11.38
CA THR A 17 4.36 18.85 12.15
C THR A 17 3.60 18.00 11.15
N SER A 18 4.01 16.74 11.00
CA SER A 18 3.26 15.76 10.21
C SER A 18 1.79 15.83 10.65
N ALA A 19 0.88 15.99 9.69
CA ALA A 19 -0.54 15.93 9.98
C ALA A 19 -0.82 14.63 10.75
N VAL A 20 -1.27 14.77 12.00
CA VAL A 20 -1.52 13.62 12.87
C VAL A 20 -2.61 12.78 12.22
N TYR A 21 -2.29 11.53 11.88
CA TYR A 21 -3.24 10.57 11.33
C TYR A 21 -4.54 10.55 12.14
N THR A 22 -5.68 10.57 11.44
CA THR A 22 -7.03 10.42 12.01
C THR A 22 -7.76 9.29 11.28
N TYR A 23 -8.49 8.47 12.03
CA TYR A 23 -9.24 7.34 11.48
C TYR A 23 -10.70 7.76 11.20
N PRO A 24 -11.35 7.28 10.14
CA PRO A 24 -10.80 6.47 9.06
C PRO A 24 -10.04 7.35 8.05
N ASN A 25 -8.98 6.79 7.47
CA ASN A 25 -8.30 7.38 6.32
C ASN A 25 -7.84 6.25 5.40
N PRO A 26 -8.70 5.83 4.45
CA PRO A 26 -8.45 4.66 3.61
C PRO A 26 -7.09 4.67 2.91
N THR A 27 -6.64 5.83 2.43
CA THR A 27 -5.34 5.97 1.75
C THR A 27 -4.17 5.72 2.70
N TYR A 28 -4.17 6.32 3.90
CA TYR A 28 -3.13 6.08 4.91
C TYR A 28 -3.18 4.65 5.44
N GLU A 29 -4.37 4.12 5.67
CA GLU A 29 -4.56 2.78 6.20
C GLU A 29 -4.12 1.69 5.20
N PHE A 30 -4.42 1.88 3.92
CA PHE A 30 -3.95 0.99 2.85
C PHE A 30 -2.43 1.08 2.68
N SER A 31 -1.89 2.31 2.61
CA SER A 31 -0.44 2.53 2.47
C SER A 31 0.33 1.92 3.64
N ASP A 32 -0.11 2.13 4.87
CA ASP A 32 0.50 1.51 6.06
C ASP A 32 0.39 -0.02 6.02
N LYS A 33 -0.75 -0.56 5.55
CA LYS A 33 -0.94 -2.00 5.40
C LYS A 33 0.15 -2.55 4.47
N VAL A 34 0.28 -2.00 3.26
CA VAL A 34 1.24 -2.47 2.25
C VAL A 34 2.70 -2.25 2.66
N LEU A 35 3.03 -1.08 3.20
CA LEU A 35 4.42 -0.70 3.49
C LEU A 35 4.96 -1.36 4.76
N TYR A 36 4.12 -1.63 5.76
CA TYR A 36 4.60 -1.98 7.10
C TYR A 36 4.06 -3.29 7.69
N HIS A 37 2.86 -3.73 7.30
CA HIS A 37 2.17 -4.84 7.98
C HIS A 37 1.90 -6.07 7.09
N ASP A 38 1.15 -5.91 6.00
CA ASP A 38 0.82 -6.98 5.05
C ASP A 38 2.08 -7.38 4.28
N SER A 39 2.28 -8.69 4.11
CA SER A 39 3.48 -9.22 3.49
C SER A 39 3.28 -9.56 2.02
N PHE A 40 2.08 -9.52 1.44
CA PHE A 40 1.89 -10.01 0.06
C PHE A 40 2.72 -9.26 -1.01
N LEU A 41 2.57 -7.94 -1.15
CA LEU A 41 3.41 -7.17 -2.09
C LEU A 41 4.88 -7.14 -1.65
N PRO A 42 5.20 -6.87 -0.37
CA PRO A 42 6.59 -6.91 0.13
C PRO A 42 7.30 -8.26 -0.05
N ASP A 43 6.59 -9.39 -0.01
CA ASP A 43 7.15 -10.74 -0.17
C ASP A 43 7.63 -10.98 -1.61
N ILE A 44 7.11 -10.24 -2.61
CA ILE A 44 7.58 -10.34 -4.00
C ILE A 44 9.03 -9.87 -4.15
N VAL A 45 9.45 -8.87 -3.36
CA VAL A 45 10.82 -8.31 -3.38
C VAL A 45 11.68 -8.71 -2.18
N LYS A 46 11.11 -9.48 -1.24
CA LYS A 46 11.75 -9.84 0.02
C LYS A 46 13.11 -10.48 -0.19
N SER A 47 14.09 -10.02 0.60
CA SER A 47 15.48 -10.47 0.51
C SER A 47 16.07 -10.33 -0.90
N CYS A 48 15.70 -9.24 -1.60
CA CYS A 48 16.13 -8.94 -2.95
C CYS A 48 15.86 -10.10 -3.93
N ALA A 49 14.59 -10.55 -3.96
CA ALA A 49 14.19 -11.73 -4.72
C ALA A 49 14.59 -11.65 -6.20
N GLN A 50 15.09 -12.77 -6.72
CA GLN A 50 15.59 -12.87 -8.10
C GLN A 50 14.48 -13.27 -9.09
N ARG A 51 14.51 -12.68 -10.29
CA ARG A 51 13.65 -12.98 -11.44
C ARG A 51 14.36 -12.59 -12.73
N ASP A 52 14.22 -13.40 -13.79
CA ASP A 52 14.77 -13.13 -15.13
C ASP A 52 16.27 -12.79 -15.12
N HIS A 53 17.08 -13.58 -14.40
CA HIS A 53 18.54 -13.38 -14.22
C HIS A 53 18.94 -12.08 -13.50
N THR A 54 17.97 -11.32 -13.00
CA THR A 54 18.15 -10.10 -12.21
C THR A 54 17.32 -10.17 -10.92
N THR A 55 17.00 -9.04 -10.31
CA THR A 55 16.11 -8.92 -9.14
C THR A 55 14.79 -8.27 -9.51
N VAL A 56 13.70 -8.68 -8.85
CA VAL A 56 12.40 -8.01 -9.00
C VAL A 56 12.52 -6.53 -8.61
N SER A 57 13.34 -6.24 -7.60
CA SER A 57 13.64 -4.87 -7.19
C SER A 57 14.24 -4.01 -8.31
N ALA A 58 15.20 -4.52 -9.07
CA ALA A 58 15.76 -3.81 -10.22
C ALA A 58 14.68 -3.53 -11.30
N GLN A 59 13.81 -4.51 -11.54
CA GLN A 59 12.71 -4.35 -12.50
C GLN A 59 11.69 -3.28 -12.06
N TRP A 60 11.33 -3.24 -10.78
CA TRP A 60 10.41 -2.23 -10.23
C TRP A 60 11.05 -0.82 -10.17
N ILE A 61 12.35 -0.72 -9.90
CA ILE A 61 13.09 0.56 -9.97
C ILE A 61 13.07 1.08 -11.41
N ARG A 62 13.35 0.21 -12.39
CA ARG A 62 13.27 0.57 -13.81
C ARG A 62 11.86 1.02 -14.20
N LEU A 63 10.82 0.25 -13.83
CA LEU A 63 9.43 0.62 -14.13
C LEU A 63 9.10 2.03 -13.63
N ALA A 64 9.46 2.34 -12.37
CA ALA A 64 9.17 3.63 -11.78
C ALA A 64 9.94 4.78 -12.45
N TYR A 65 11.22 4.58 -12.81
CA TYR A 65 11.95 5.60 -13.57
C TYR A 65 11.32 5.84 -14.93
N HIS A 66 10.97 4.78 -15.67
CA HIS A 66 10.42 4.89 -17.02
C HIS A 66 9.04 5.56 -17.03
N ASP A 67 8.18 5.26 -16.05
CA ASP A 67 6.89 5.94 -15.86
C ASP A 67 7.12 7.45 -15.58
N MET A 68 8.00 7.75 -14.62
CA MET A 68 8.35 9.13 -14.23
C MET A 68 8.98 9.95 -15.36
N ALA A 69 9.80 9.33 -16.22
CA ALA A 69 10.65 10.02 -17.20
C ALA A 69 9.89 10.82 -18.28
N THR A 70 8.57 10.65 -18.34
CA THR A 70 7.62 11.47 -19.11
C THR A 70 7.40 12.88 -18.53
N TYR A 71 7.83 13.13 -17.28
CA TYR A 71 7.63 14.39 -16.58
C TYR A 71 8.26 15.58 -17.32
N ASP A 72 7.50 16.66 -17.38
CA ASP A 72 7.94 17.98 -17.81
C ASP A 72 7.83 18.93 -16.62
N ALA A 73 8.97 19.26 -15.99
CA ALA A 73 9.03 20.09 -14.79
C ALA A 73 8.66 21.56 -15.04
N ASP A 74 8.84 22.05 -16.28
CA ASP A 74 8.48 23.42 -16.66
C ASP A 74 6.95 23.54 -16.81
N LYS A 75 6.30 22.52 -17.41
CA LYS A 75 4.83 22.46 -17.55
C LYS A 75 4.12 21.88 -16.33
N LYS A 76 4.84 21.08 -15.53
CA LYS A 76 4.33 20.27 -14.42
C LYS A 76 3.26 19.29 -14.89
N GLU A 77 3.57 18.53 -15.92
CA GLU A 77 2.73 17.51 -16.57
C GLU A 77 3.48 16.18 -16.67
N GLY A 78 2.74 15.06 -16.71
CA GLY A 78 3.30 13.69 -16.71
C GLY A 78 3.91 13.31 -15.35
N GLY A 79 4.88 12.40 -15.37
CA GLY A 79 5.59 11.94 -14.18
C GLY A 79 5.12 10.59 -13.70
N LEU A 80 5.26 10.31 -12.40
CA LEU A 80 4.87 9.02 -11.83
C LEU A 80 3.34 8.95 -11.71
N ASP A 81 2.69 8.62 -12.82
CA ASP A 81 1.24 8.63 -13.00
C ASP A 81 0.71 7.32 -13.60
N ALA A 82 1.52 6.26 -13.65
CA ALA A 82 1.19 4.97 -14.25
C ALA A 82 0.82 5.04 -15.74
N SER A 83 1.18 6.10 -16.45
CA SER A 83 1.06 6.17 -17.91
C SER A 83 1.81 5.05 -18.62
N ILE A 84 2.83 4.46 -18.00
CA ILE A 84 3.64 3.35 -18.54
C ILE A 84 2.82 2.16 -19.06
N VAL A 85 1.61 1.92 -18.52
CA VAL A 85 0.71 0.84 -18.98
C VAL A 85 0.19 1.03 -20.41
N TYR A 86 0.29 2.25 -20.94
CA TYR A 86 -0.05 2.61 -22.33
C TYR A 86 1.19 2.66 -23.24
N GLU A 87 2.36 2.30 -22.73
CA GLU A 87 3.66 2.60 -23.37
C GLU A 87 4.58 1.37 -23.48
N LEU A 88 4.10 0.18 -23.09
CA LEU A 88 4.92 -1.02 -23.00
C LEU A 88 5.40 -1.55 -24.35
N ASP A 89 4.84 -1.08 -25.46
CA ASP A 89 5.21 -1.44 -26.83
C ASP A 89 6.29 -0.51 -27.43
N ARG A 90 6.68 0.55 -26.72
CA ARG A 90 7.71 1.50 -27.17
C ARG A 90 9.11 0.91 -26.99
N GLU A 91 10.03 1.23 -27.91
CA GLU A 91 11.42 0.75 -27.86
C GLU A 91 12.14 1.13 -26.56
N GLN A 92 11.89 2.35 -26.06
CA GLN A 92 12.43 2.82 -24.77
C GLN A 92 11.98 1.95 -23.57
N ASN A 93 10.88 1.17 -23.70
CA ASN A 93 10.31 0.31 -22.66
C ASN A 93 10.50 -1.19 -22.95
N LYS A 94 11.42 -1.54 -23.85
CA LYS A 94 11.68 -2.93 -24.25
C LYS A 94 12.00 -3.86 -23.07
N GLY A 95 11.60 -5.12 -23.21
CA GLY A 95 11.93 -6.21 -22.28
C GLY A 95 10.77 -6.62 -21.39
N VAL A 96 10.66 -7.94 -21.16
CA VAL A 96 9.52 -8.56 -20.44
C VAL A 96 9.34 -8.05 -19.01
N ALA A 97 10.43 -7.60 -18.39
CA ALA A 97 10.48 -7.06 -17.03
C ALA A 97 9.46 -5.93 -16.77
N MET A 98 9.19 -5.07 -17.76
CA MET A 98 8.21 -3.98 -17.60
C MET A 98 6.81 -4.55 -17.39
N SER A 99 6.42 -5.49 -18.27
CA SER A 99 5.12 -6.15 -18.20
C SER A 99 4.95 -7.00 -16.94
N HIS A 100 6.00 -7.72 -16.51
CA HIS A 100 6.00 -8.46 -15.25
C HIS A 100 5.83 -7.53 -14.05
N SER A 101 6.51 -6.38 -14.04
CA SER A 101 6.42 -5.40 -12.96
C SER A 101 5.02 -4.79 -12.85
N VAL A 102 4.39 -4.43 -13.98
CA VAL A 102 2.98 -3.98 -14.00
C VAL A 102 2.07 -5.06 -13.43
N THR A 103 2.24 -6.32 -13.85
CA THR A 103 1.46 -7.46 -13.32
C THR A 103 1.64 -7.61 -11.81
N ASP A 104 2.85 -7.47 -11.28
CA ASP A 104 3.09 -7.60 -9.84
C ASP A 104 2.31 -6.55 -9.04
N LEU A 105 2.21 -5.33 -9.57
CA LEU A 105 1.73 -4.16 -8.84
C LEU A 105 0.22 -3.92 -9.03
N VAL A 106 -0.33 -4.21 -10.21
CA VAL A 106 -1.74 -3.92 -10.53
C VAL A 106 -2.74 -4.60 -9.59
N PHE A 107 -2.41 -5.80 -9.07
CA PHE A 107 -3.26 -6.52 -8.12
C PHE A 107 -3.39 -5.87 -6.74
N PHE A 108 -2.55 -4.87 -6.44
CA PHE A 108 -2.54 -4.14 -5.18
C PHE A 108 -3.14 -2.73 -5.33
N THR A 109 -3.92 -2.50 -6.39
CA THR A 109 -4.76 -1.30 -6.51
C THR A 109 -6.04 -1.43 -5.67
N SER A 110 -6.58 -0.29 -5.24
CA SER A 110 -7.80 -0.24 -4.45
C SER A 110 -8.60 1.04 -4.73
N PRO A 111 -9.85 1.14 -4.24
CA PRO A 111 -10.56 2.43 -4.27
C PRO A 111 -9.83 3.59 -3.58
N ALA A 112 -8.86 3.31 -2.70
CA ALA A 112 -8.09 4.31 -1.97
C ALA A 112 -6.66 4.51 -2.50
N THR A 113 -6.24 3.76 -3.52
CA THR A 113 -4.84 3.74 -4.00
C THR A 113 -4.78 3.39 -5.48
N SER A 114 -4.14 4.28 -6.23
CA SER A 114 -3.89 4.18 -7.67
C SER A 114 -2.75 3.20 -8.00
N LEU A 115 -2.62 2.79 -9.26
CA LEU A 115 -1.46 2.03 -9.71
C LEU A 115 -0.18 2.85 -9.56
N ALA A 116 -0.23 4.16 -9.80
CA ALA A 116 0.89 5.07 -9.62
C ALA A 116 1.40 5.09 -8.18
N ASP A 117 0.51 5.13 -7.19
CA ASP A 117 0.89 5.00 -5.77
C ASP A 117 1.47 3.61 -5.49
N THR A 118 0.93 2.55 -6.09
CA THR A 118 1.47 1.19 -5.92
C THR A 118 2.85 1.02 -6.56
N ILE A 119 3.13 1.65 -7.71
CA ILE A 119 4.48 1.71 -8.30
C ILE A 119 5.45 2.38 -7.33
N ALA A 120 5.08 3.53 -6.75
CA ALA A 120 5.91 4.21 -5.76
C ALA A 120 6.14 3.37 -4.49
N MET A 121 5.11 2.73 -3.94
CA MET A 121 5.26 1.80 -2.81
C MET A 121 6.17 0.63 -3.16
N GLY A 122 6.04 0.08 -4.37
CA GLY A 122 6.89 -0.96 -4.92
C GLY A 122 8.35 -0.55 -4.90
N THR A 123 8.70 0.62 -5.44
CA THR A 123 10.08 1.14 -5.43
C THR A 123 10.64 1.29 -4.02
N VAL A 124 9.86 1.83 -3.08
CA VAL A 124 10.28 1.98 -1.67
C VAL A 124 10.58 0.60 -1.04
N LEU A 125 9.72 -0.39 -1.28
CA LEU A 125 9.89 -1.76 -0.81
C LEU A 125 11.08 -2.48 -1.48
N ALA A 126 11.28 -2.25 -2.78
CA ALA A 126 12.36 -2.83 -3.59
C ALA A 126 13.73 -2.40 -3.06
N VAL A 127 13.93 -1.10 -2.87
CA VAL A 127 15.18 -0.54 -2.32
C VAL A 127 15.43 -1.06 -0.90
N ALA A 128 14.42 -0.99 -0.02
CA ALA A 128 14.56 -1.43 1.37
C ALA A 128 14.87 -2.94 1.48
N SER A 129 14.29 -3.76 0.60
CA SER A 129 14.43 -5.22 0.62
C SER A 129 15.78 -5.72 0.09
N CYS A 130 16.50 -4.89 -0.68
CA CYS A 130 17.89 -5.13 -1.10
C CYS A 130 18.93 -4.45 -0.17
N GLY A 131 18.51 -3.99 1.02
CA GLY A 131 19.41 -3.37 2.00
C GLY A 131 19.61 -1.86 1.85
N GLY A 132 18.97 -1.24 0.85
CA GLY A 132 19.06 0.19 0.57
C GLY A 132 18.43 1.07 1.64
N PRO A 133 18.54 2.41 1.52
CA PRO A 133 18.03 3.34 2.50
C PRO A 133 16.49 3.38 2.54
N VAL A 134 15.93 4.02 3.58
CA VAL A 134 14.48 4.26 3.67
C VAL A 134 14.13 5.48 2.84
N ILE A 135 13.33 5.30 1.79
CA ILE A 135 12.80 6.38 0.97
C ILE A 135 11.43 6.80 1.53
N PRO A 136 11.21 8.09 1.84
CA PRO A 136 9.90 8.57 2.26
C PRO A 136 8.84 8.35 1.18
N PHE A 137 7.74 7.69 1.54
CA PHE A 137 6.59 7.51 0.65
C PHE A 137 5.51 8.54 0.94
N ARG A 138 4.98 9.17 -0.11
CA ARG A 138 3.79 10.04 -0.06
C ARG A 138 2.71 9.43 -0.95
N ALA A 139 1.45 9.49 -0.55
CA ALA A 139 0.32 8.96 -1.31
C ALA A 139 -0.44 10.09 -2.04
N GLY A 140 -1.34 9.71 -2.95
CA GLY A 140 -2.27 10.62 -3.61
C GLY A 140 -2.04 10.76 -5.12
N ARG A 141 -1.20 9.91 -5.73
CA ARG A 141 -1.03 9.91 -7.19
C ARG A 141 -2.32 9.52 -7.89
N ILE A 142 -2.53 10.07 -9.08
CA ILE A 142 -3.70 9.80 -9.91
C ILE A 142 -3.20 9.08 -11.16
N ASP A 143 -3.84 7.96 -11.50
CA ASP A 143 -3.50 7.20 -12.70
C ASP A 143 -3.83 8.01 -13.96
N ALA A 144 -2.89 8.03 -14.91
CA ALA A 144 -3.08 8.58 -16.23
C ALA A 144 -4.09 7.75 -17.03
N THR A 145 -4.73 8.41 -17.99
CA THR A 145 -5.73 7.78 -18.88
C THR A 145 -5.19 7.54 -20.30
N GLN A 146 -3.93 7.86 -20.53
CA GLN A 146 -3.21 7.71 -21.80
C GLN A 146 -1.70 7.70 -21.54
N GLY A 147 -0.90 7.31 -22.54
CA GLY A 147 0.55 7.41 -22.49
C GLY A 147 1.04 8.86 -22.52
N GLY A 148 2.16 9.11 -21.83
CA GLY A 148 2.95 10.33 -21.94
C GLY A 148 3.81 10.36 -23.22
N PRO A 149 4.62 11.40 -23.41
CA PRO A 149 5.50 11.52 -24.57
C PRO A 149 6.66 10.51 -24.53
N GLU A 150 7.18 10.15 -25.71
CA GLU A 150 8.34 9.23 -25.85
C GLU A 150 9.65 9.95 -25.51
N THR A 151 9.92 10.09 -24.21
CA THR A 151 11.03 10.90 -23.73
C THR A 151 11.89 10.23 -22.66
N VAL A 152 11.82 8.91 -22.58
CA VAL A 152 12.69 8.11 -21.71
C VAL A 152 14.08 8.05 -22.39
N PRO A 153 15.17 8.41 -21.69
CA PRO A 153 16.50 8.38 -22.29
C PRO A 153 16.92 6.99 -22.76
N GLU A 154 17.53 6.92 -23.93
CA GLU A 154 18.05 5.67 -24.51
C GLU A 154 19.58 5.64 -24.48
N PRO A 155 20.21 4.46 -24.31
CA PRO A 155 21.64 4.35 -24.06
C PRO A 155 22.52 4.86 -25.21
N GLN A 156 22.00 4.95 -26.44
CA GLN A 156 22.69 5.48 -27.61
C GLN A 156 22.67 7.01 -27.73
N GLU A 157 21.86 7.72 -26.93
CA GLU A 157 21.74 9.18 -27.02
C GLU A 157 23.03 9.90 -26.59
N SER A 158 23.24 11.12 -27.11
CA SER A 158 24.39 11.95 -26.75
C SER A 158 24.28 12.46 -25.31
N LEU A 159 25.39 12.93 -24.72
CA LEU A 159 25.36 13.50 -23.37
C LEU A 159 24.46 14.75 -23.32
N GLU A 160 24.46 15.58 -24.36
CA GLU A 160 23.61 16.76 -24.45
C GLU A 160 22.12 16.39 -24.45
N ALA A 161 21.75 15.29 -25.13
CA ALA A 161 20.38 14.79 -25.13
C ALA A 161 19.97 14.24 -23.76
N HIS A 162 20.85 13.46 -23.09
CA HIS A 162 20.63 13.01 -21.72
C HIS A 162 20.43 14.20 -20.76
N GLU A 163 21.30 15.21 -20.82
CA GLU A 163 21.18 16.41 -19.99
C GLU A 163 19.90 17.19 -20.26
N ALA A 164 19.49 17.32 -21.52
CA ALA A 164 18.23 17.95 -21.88
C ALA A 164 17.01 17.17 -21.35
N ASN A 165 17.03 15.84 -21.46
CA ASN A 165 15.99 14.95 -20.96
C ASN A 165 15.87 15.01 -19.44
N PHE A 166 16.97 14.83 -18.70
CA PHE A 166 16.97 14.90 -17.24
C PHE A 166 16.62 16.30 -16.72
N LYS A 167 17.07 17.36 -17.40
CA LYS A 167 16.66 18.74 -17.07
C LYS A 167 15.16 18.93 -17.23
N ARG A 168 14.55 18.42 -18.31
CA ARG A 168 13.08 18.44 -18.49
C ARG A 168 12.37 17.69 -17.36
N GLN A 169 12.91 16.54 -16.94
CA GLN A 169 12.40 15.78 -15.79
C GLN A 169 12.64 16.49 -14.43
N GLY A 170 13.32 17.64 -14.42
CA GLY A 170 13.58 18.44 -13.23
C GLY A 170 14.88 18.13 -12.50
N PHE A 171 15.80 17.35 -13.09
CA PHE A 171 17.08 16.97 -12.51
C PHE A 171 18.23 17.80 -13.11
N SER A 172 19.11 18.29 -12.25
CA SER A 172 20.39 18.89 -12.66
C SER A 172 21.37 17.83 -13.19
N ARG A 173 22.51 18.25 -13.75
CA ARG A 173 23.58 17.34 -14.19
C ARG A 173 24.08 16.45 -13.05
N GLU A 174 24.34 17.01 -11.87
CA GLU A 174 24.79 16.26 -10.69
C GLU A 174 23.73 15.24 -10.25
N GLU A 175 22.45 15.65 -10.25
CA GLU A 175 21.35 14.75 -9.89
C GLU A 175 21.12 13.66 -10.94
N MET A 176 21.36 13.93 -12.23
CA MET A 176 21.36 12.91 -13.30
C MET A 176 22.41 11.85 -13.02
N ILE A 177 23.66 12.25 -12.75
CA ILE A 177 24.75 11.32 -12.42
C ILE A 177 24.37 10.48 -11.21
N GLY A 178 23.90 11.13 -10.14
CA GLY A 178 23.49 10.45 -8.91
C GLY A 178 22.32 9.50 -9.12
N LEU A 179 21.30 9.88 -9.89
CA LEU A 179 20.10 9.06 -10.08
C LEU A 179 20.42 7.82 -10.91
N VAL A 180 21.24 7.94 -11.96
CA VAL A 180 21.72 6.80 -12.74
C VAL A 180 22.57 5.87 -11.87
N ALA A 181 23.50 6.40 -11.07
CA ALA A 181 24.31 5.60 -10.16
C ALA A 181 23.47 4.87 -9.07
N CYS A 182 22.44 5.54 -8.52
CA CYS A 182 21.51 4.94 -7.57
C CYS A 182 20.60 3.90 -8.22
N GLY A 183 20.18 4.08 -9.47
CA GLY A 183 19.40 3.12 -10.24
C GLY A 183 20.20 1.87 -10.57
N HIS A 184 21.40 2.05 -11.14
CA HIS A 184 22.29 0.99 -11.59
C HIS A 184 23.09 0.33 -10.46
N SER A 185 22.80 0.68 -9.21
CA SER A 185 23.21 -0.10 -8.03
C SER A 185 22.65 -1.54 -8.08
N LEU A 186 21.51 -1.72 -8.75
CA LEU A 186 20.90 -3.03 -8.98
C LEU A 186 20.64 -3.23 -10.48
N GLY A 187 20.69 -4.48 -10.93
CA GLY A 187 20.30 -4.84 -12.28
C GLY A 187 21.46 -4.90 -13.27
N GLY A 188 21.14 -4.71 -14.55
CA GLY A 188 22.01 -5.00 -15.66
C GLY A 188 21.25 -5.01 -16.98
N VAL A 189 21.89 -5.55 -18.02
CA VAL A 189 21.36 -5.54 -19.39
C VAL A 189 21.12 -6.97 -19.88
N THR A 190 19.91 -7.21 -20.40
CA THR A 190 19.53 -8.48 -21.03
C THR A 190 19.96 -8.50 -22.50
N ARG A 191 20.70 -9.52 -22.91
CA ARG A 191 21.19 -9.65 -24.30
C ARG A 191 20.08 -9.76 -25.33
N ALA A 192 19.00 -10.49 -25.03
CA ALA A 192 17.88 -10.67 -25.94
C ALA A 192 17.22 -9.33 -26.33
N ASP A 193 17.21 -8.38 -25.41
CA ASP A 193 16.66 -7.04 -25.63
C ASP A 193 17.69 -6.10 -26.27
N PHE A 194 18.97 -6.21 -25.88
CA PHE A 194 20.05 -5.33 -26.32
C PHE A 194 21.30 -6.10 -26.78
N PRO A 195 21.25 -6.77 -27.95
CA PRO A 195 22.35 -7.61 -28.43
C PRO A 195 23.61 -6.83 -28.80
N ASP A 196 23.49 -5.53 -29.09
CA ASP A 196 24.62 -4.66 -29.41
C ASP A 196 25.39 -4.19 -28.17
N ILE A 197 24.76 -4.26 -26.99
CA ILE A 197 25.35 -3.92 -25.69
C ILE A 197 26.03 -5.16 -25.09
N VAL A 198 25.33 -6.29 -25.03
CA VAL A 198 25.86 -7.56 -24.52
C VAL A 198 26.21 -8.47 -25.71
N GLN A 199 27.44 -8.34 -26.22
CA GLN A 199 27.84 -9.05 -27.45
C GLN A 199 28.31 -10.50 -27.21
N ASP A 200 28.71 -10.85 -25.98
CA ASP A 200 29.09 -12.21 -25.64
C ASP A 200 27.85 -13.12 -25.72
N GLN A 201 27.83 -14.03 -26.70
CA GLN A 201 26.71 -14.93 -26.93
C GLN A 201 26.51 -15.96 -25.80
N SER A 202 27.51 -16.15 -24.93
CA SER A 202 27.41 -17.02 -23.76
C SER A 202 26.77 -16.33 -22.54
N VAL A 203 26.57 -15.02 -22.60
CA VAL A 203 26.00 -14.21 -21.51
C VAL A 203 24.58 -13.78 -21.89
N GLU A 204 23.59 -14.25 -21.13
CA GLU A 204 22.18 -13.85 -21.33
C GLU A 204 21.86 -12.51 -20.65
N PHE A 205 22.53 -12.22 -19.53
CA PHE A 205 22.36 -11.03 -18.72
C PHE A 205 23.71 -10.59 -18.15
N GLN A 206 24.04 -9.30 -18.28
CA GLN A 206 25.28 -8.72 -17.76
C GLN A 206 24.95 -7.67 -16.70
N ASP A 207 25.36 -7.93 -15.45
CA ASP A 207 25.12 -7.06 -14.30
C ASP A 207 25.89 -5.72 -14.40
N PHE A 208 25.38 -4.67 -13.75
CA PHE A 208 26.08 -3.38 -13.64
C PHE A 208 27.22 -3.40 -12.61
N SER A 209 27.17 -4.31 -11.64
CA SER A 209 28.19 -4.53 -10.61
C SER A 209 28.25 -5.99 -10.20
N GLU A 210 29.29 -6.41 -9.48
CA GLU A 210 29.37 -7.76 -8.91
C GLU A 210 28.35 -8.01 -7.77
N THR A 211 27.79 -6.95 -7.18
CA THR A 211 26.87 -6.99 -6.04
C THR A 211 25.40 -7.13 -6.47
N LYS A 212 25.05 -8.30 -7.00
CA LYS A 212 23.75 -8.56 -7.67
C LYS A 212 22.49 -8.35 -6.82
N THR A 213 22.58 -8.50 -5.50
CA THR A 213 21.42 -8.52 -4.58
C THR A 213 21.53 -7.50 -3.45
N ASN A 214 22.47 -6.57 -3.55
CA ASN A 214 22.70 -5.56 -2.51
C ASN A 214 22.60 -4.17 -3.15
N PHE A 215 21.75 -3.32 -2.59
CA PHE A 215 21.70 -1.92 -2.92
C PHE A 215 22.88 -1.22 -2.23
N ASP A 216 24.00 -1.10 -2.94
CA ASP A 216 25.24 -0.50 -2.47
C ASP A 216 25.92 0.37 -3.53
N ASN A 217 27.05 0.98 -3.17
CA ASN A 217 27.76 1.90 -4.05
C ASN A 217 28.81 1.21 -4.94
N ARG A 218 28.69 -0.10 -5.18
CA ARG A 218 29.75 -0.84 -5.88
C ARG A 218 29.92 -0.43 -7.33
N VAL A 219 28.82 -0.08 -8.01
CA VAL A 219 28.84 0.47 -9.39
C VAL A 219 29.73 1.73 -9.47
N ILE A 220 29.80 2.52 -8.39
CA ILE A 220 30.63 3.72 -8.30
C ILE A 220 32.09 3.35 -8.02
N THR A 221 32.34 2.51 -7.02
CA THR A 221 33.72 2.18 -6.63
C THR A 221 34.46 1.42 -7.71
N ASP A 222 33.79 0.50 -8.42
CA ASP A 222 34.41 -0.24 -9.51
C ASP A 222 34.64 0.65 -10.74
N TYR A 223 33.74 1.59 -11.01
CA TYR A 223 33.94 2.60 -12.05
C TYR A 223 35.19 3.44 -11.78
N LEU A 224 35.32 3.99 -10.57
CA LEU A 224 36.45 4.84 -10.17
C LEU A 224 37.78 4.08 -10.13
N ALA A 225 37.76 2.78 -9.79
CA ALA A 225 38.94 1.93 -9.77
C ALA A 225 39.35 1.43 -11.18
N GLY A 226 38.50 1.62 -12.20
CA GLY A 226 38.76 1.19 -13.57
C GLY A 226 38.66 -0.32 -13.77
N ASN A 227 37.96 -1.03 -12.89
CA ASN A 227 37.75 -2.49 -12.94
C ASN A 227 36.27 -2.87 -13.13
N THR A 228 35.40 -1.91 -13.46
CA THR A 228 33.97 -2.19 -13.69
C THR A 228 33.74 -3.08 -14.91
N GLU A 229 32.79 -4.01 -14.76
CA GLU A 229 32.27 -4.85 -15.85
C GLU A 229 30.92 -4.33 -16.40
N ASN A 230 30.48 -3.14 -15.95
CA ASN A 230 29.23 -2.53 -16.40
C ASN A 230 29.24 -2.37 -17.93
N PRO A 231 28.32 -3.01 -18.66
CA PRO A 231 28.32 -2.98 -20.12
C PRO A 231 28.02 -1.59 -20.69
N LEU A 232 27.41 -0.69 -19.91
CA LEU A 232 27.19 0.71 -20.27
C LEU A 232 28.40 1.61 -19.97
N VAL A 233 29.47 1.06 -19.38
CA VAL A 233 30.76 1.76 -19.21
C VAL A 233 31.80 1.22 -20.19
N VAL A 234 32.02 -0.09 -20.16
CA VAL A 234 33.12 -0.78 -20.87
C VAL A 234 32.64 -1.59 -22.08
N GLY A 235 31.41 -1.37 -22.53
CA GLY A 235 30.83 -2.04 -23.68
C GLY A 235 31.65 -1.82 -24.95
N PRO A 236 31.64 -2.79 -25.89
CA PRO A 236 32.41 -2.73 -27.13
C PRO A 236 31.92 -1.63 -28.08
N ASN A 237 30.66 -1.22 -27.97
CA ASN A 237 30.09 -0.12 -28.74
C ASN A 237 30.04 1.16 -27.90
N SER A 238 30.96 2.10 -28.18
CA SER A 238 31.05 3.35 -27.42
C SER A 238 29.81 4.24 -27.52
N THR A 239 28.95 4.08 -28.55
CA THR A 239 27.70 4.85 -28.64
C THR A 239 26.72 4.45 -27.55
N THR A 240 26.70 3.18 -27.12
CA THR A 240 25.80 2.67 -26.08
C THR A 240 26.39 2.74 -24.66
N ASN A 241 27.63 3.22 -24.51
CA ASN A 241 28.26 3.38 -23.19
C ASN A 241 27.75 4.64 -22.46
N SER A 242 26.44 4.69 -22.18
CA SER A 242 25.76 5.82 -21.54
C SER A 242 26.31 6.14 -20.16
N ASP A 243 26.52 5.12 -19.33
CA ASP A 243 27.02 5.28 -17.96
C ASP A 243 28.41 5.91 -17.96
N LEU A 244 29.31 5.51 -18.87
CA LEU A 244 30.62 6.16 -19.00
C LEU A 244 30.48 7.67 -19.28
N ARG A 245 29.61 8.04 -20.22
CA ARG A 245 29.38 9.45 -20.60
C ARG A 245 28.75 10.25 -19.47
N ILE A 246 27.76 9.68 -18.78
CA ILE A 246 27.06 10.32 -17.67
C ILE A 246 27.99 10.44 -16.46
N PHE A 247 28.60 9.35 -16.00
CA PHE A 247 29.46 9.34 -14.81
C PHE A 247 30.65 10.31 -14.90
N SER A 248 31.16 10.53 -16.12
CA SER A 248 32.26 11.47 -16.40
C SER A 248 31.84 12.89 -16.76
N ALA A 249 30.54 13.19 -16.83
CA ALA A 249 30.01 14.47 -17.34
C ALA A 249 30.42 15.71 -16.52
N ASP A 250 30.86 15.52 -15.28
CA ASP A 250 31.36 16.56 -14.38
C ASP A 250 32.85 16.37 -14.01
N GLY A 251 33.58 15.53 -14.74
CA GLY A 251 34.95 15.16 -14.40
C GLY A 251 35.05 14.22 -13.19
N ASN A 252 34.04 13.37 -12.99
CA ASN A 252 33.93 12.39 -11.88
C ASN A 252 33.78 13.01 -10.49
N VAL A 253 33.42 14.29 -10.37
CA VAL A 253 33.28 14.96 -9.07
C VAL A 253 32.14 14.31 -8.28
N THR A 254 30.98 14.12 -8.90
CA THR A 254 29.83 13.46 -8.27
C THR A 254 30.14 12.00 -7.93
N MET A 255 30.74 11.25 -8.86
CA MET A 255 31.11 9.85 -8.62
C MET A 255 32.09 9.70 -7.45
N GLN A 256 33.09 10.59 -7.34
CA GLN A 256 34.00 10.60 -6.20
C GLN A 256 33.26 10.85 -4.88
N ALA A 257 32.30 11.78 -4.84
CA ALA A 257 31.49 12.02 -3.66
C ALA A 257 30.63 10.79 -3.26
N LEU A 258 30.06 10.08 -4.25
CA LEU A 258 29.24 8.89 -4.05
C LEU A 258 30.05 7.62 -3.67
N SER A 259 31.39 7.67 -3.69
CA SER A 259 32.23 6.55 -3.23
C SER A 259 32.12 6.27 -1.73
N SER A 260 31.56 7.20 -0.95
CA SER A 260 31.17 6.99 0.45
C SER A 260 29.79 6.33 0.55
N VAL A 261 29.67 5.26 1.33
CA VAL A 261 28.40 4.54 1.56
C VAL A 261 27.31 5.46 2.14
N ASP A 262 27.67 6.34 3.07
CA ASP A 262 26.73 7.27 3.70
C ASP A 262 26.26 8.36 2.72
N THR A 263 27.18 8.90 1.92
CA THR A 263 26.87 9.91 0.90
C THR A 263 26.01 9.31 -0.20
N PHE A 264 26.34 8.10 -0.66
CA PHE A 264 25.54 7.35 -1.61
C PHE A 264 24.13 7.13 -1.08
N ALA A 265 23.98 6.57 0.13
CA ALA A 265 22.68 6.29 0.72
C ALA A 265 21.82 7.55 0.88
N SER A 266 22.38 8.64 1.42
CA SER A 266 21.65 9.90 1.60
C SER A 266 21.29 10.60 0.28
N THR A 267 22.17 10.53 -0.71
CA THR A 267 21.90 11.04 -2.06
C THR A 267 20.79 10.24 -2.73
N CYS A 268 20.84 8.91 -2.66
CA CYS A 268 19.79 8.06 -3.23
C CYS A 268 18.43 8.29 -2.57
N VAL A 269 18.36 8.52 -1.25
CA VAL A 269 17.09 8.92 -0.60
C VAL A 269 16.52 10.17 -1.26
N THR A 270 17.34 11.20 -1.39
CA THR A 270 16.92 12.51 -1.94
C THR A 270 16.45 12.37 -3.39
N LEU A 271 17.21 11.64 -4.22
CA LEU A 271 16.92 11.50 -5.64
C LEU A 271 15.73 10.58 -5.91
N TYR A 272 15.60 9.46 -5.20
CA TYR A 272 14.42 8.62 -5.30
C TYR A 272 13.17 9.31 -4.76
N GLU A 273 13.26 10.06 -3.65
CA GLU A 273 12.11 10.84 -3.18
C GLU A 273 11.69 11.87 -4.22
N LYS A 274 12.64 12.59 -4.83
CA LYS A 274 12.36 13.53 -5.92
C LYS A 274 11.72 12.83 -7.13
N MET A 275 12.30 11.71 -7.59
CA MET A 275 11.77 10.90 -8.70
C MET A 275 10.32 10.46 -8.42
N LEU A 276 10.08 9.84 -7.26
CA LEU A 276 8.74 9.32 -6.95
C LEU A 276 7.70 10.44 -6.77
N ASN A 277 8.13 11.65 -6.43
CA ASN A 277 7.24 12.80 -6.20
C ASN A 277 7.14 13.75 -7.40
N SER A 278 7.77 13.45 -8.54
CA SER A 278 7.53 14.12 -9.82
C SER A 278 6.14 13.73 -10.33
N VAL A 279 5.15 14.59 -10.09
CA VAL A 279 3.74 14.36 -10.43
C VAL A 279 3.13 15.61 -11.06
N PRO A 280 2.01 15.51 -11.79
CA PRO A 280 1.36 16.67 -12.39
C PRO A 280 0.95 17.71 -11.35
N SER A 281 0.93 19.00 -11.73
CA SER A 281 0.56 20.09 -10.81
C SER A 281 -0.86 20.01 -10.24
N THR A 282 -1.74 19.22 -10.85
CA THR A 282 -3.10 18.94 -10.37
C THR A 282 -3.12 17.92 -9.22
N VAL A 283 -2.01 17.23 -8.97
CA VAL A 283 -1.87 16.23 -7.90
C VAL A 283 -1.27 16.89 -6.67
N THR A 284 -1.90 16.65 -5.51
CA THR A 284 -1.34 17.04 -4.20
C THR A 284 -1.03 15.78 -3.42
N LEU A 285 0.27 15.55 -3.20
CA LEU A 285 0.73 14.40 -2.41
C LEU A 285 0.57 14.67 -0.92
N SER A 286 0.36 13.60 -0.15
CA SER A 286 0.29 13.64 1.31
C SER A 286 1.63 14.01 1.96
N ASP A 287 1.60 14.25 3.28
CA ASP A 287 2.80 14.11 4.11
C ASP A 287 3.38 12.70 3.99
N PRO A 288 4.68 12.48 4.31
CA PRO A 288 5.25 11.14 4.28
C PRO A 288 4.46 10.21 5.20
N ILE A 289 4.00 9.09 4.65
CA ILE A 289 3.32 8.07 5.42
C ILE A 289 4.35 7.43 6.35
N THR A 290 3.98 7.32 7.62
CA THR A 290 4.77 6.64 8.64
C THR A 290 3.95 5.52 9.27
N PRO A 291 4.58 4.51 9.90
CA PRO A 291 3.85 3.43 10.57
C PRO A 291 2.87 3.99 11.61
N ILE A 292 1.58 3.66 11.47
CA ILE A 292 0.53 4.13 12.38
C ILE A 292 0.69 3.43 13.73
N GLU A 293 1.02 4.13 14.83
CA GLU A 293 1.28 3.47 16.13
C GLU A 293 0.05 2.70 16.64
N TYR A 294 -1.15 3.30 16.52
CA TYR A 294 -2.42 2.72 16.97
C TYR A 294 -3.35 2.48 15.78
N LYS A 295 -3.15 1.38 15.05
CA LYS A 295 -3.95 1.08 13.86
C LYS A 295 -5.21 0.29 14.22
N ILE A 296 -6.36 0.83 13.85
CA ILE A 296 -7.66 0.18 13.97
C ILE A 296 -7.78 -0.86 12.86
N LEU A 297 -8.28 -2.05 13.20
CA LEU A 297 -8.52 -3.13 12.26
C LEU A 297 -9.99 -3.53 12.30
N ASN A 298 -10.65 -3.43 11.15
CA ASN A 298 -11.93 -4.06 10.84
C ASN A 298 -13.03 -3.91 11.91
N PRO A 299 -13.35 -2.69 12.38
CA PRO A 299 -14.46 -2.48 13.32
C PRO A 299 -15.79 -2.81 12.64
N ARG A 300 -16.53 -3.79 13.16
CA ARG A 300 -17.75 -4.31 12.54
C ARG A 300 -18.82 -4.66 13.56
N VAL A 301 -20.06 -4.31 13.23
CA VAL A 301 -21.26 -4.73 13.96
C VAL A 301 -22.06 -5.67 13.07
N TYR A 302 -22.48 -6.82 13.57
CA TYR A 302 -23.29 -7.78 12.81
C TYR A 302 -24.13 -8.65 13.76
N PRO A 303 -25.27 -9.23 13.31
CA PRO A 303 -26.04 -10.16 14.15
C PRO A 303 -25.21 -11.38 14.56
N SER A 304 -25.25 -11.74 15.85
CA SER A 304 -24.47 -12.88 16.34
C SER A 304 -24.89 -14.18 15.65
N LYS A 305 -23.92 -15.06 15.37
CA LYS A 305 -24.17 -16.43 14.92
C LYS A 305 -24.55 -17.37 16.06
N ASP A 306 -24.08 -17.06 17.27
CA ASP A 306 -24.20 -17.91 18.45
C ASP A 306 -25.37 -17.53 19.37
N ASN A 307 -25.91 -16.31 19.24
CA ASN A 307 -27.04 -15.85 20.02
C ASN A 307 -28.01 -15.00 19.18
N ASP A 308 -29.21 -15.54 18.96
CA ASP A 308 -30.23 -14.96 18.08
C ASP A 308 -30.81 -13.64 18.59
N SER A 309 -30.50 -13.23 19.82
CA SER A 309 -31.00 -12.01 20.47
C SER A 309 -29.96 -10.91 20.60
N THR A 310 -28.72 -11.09 20.12
CA THR A 310 -27.64 -10.12 20.28
C THR A 310 -26.97 -9.73 18.96
N LEU A 311 -26.33 -8.56 18.96
CA LEU A 311 -25.33 -8.20 17.95
C LEU A 311 -23.94 -8.53 18.48
N THR A 312 -23.00 -8.74 17.57
CA THR A 312 -21.57 -8.82 17.84
C THR A 312 -20.91 -7.54 17.33
N PHE A 313 -20.11 -6.88 18.17
CA PHE A 313 -19.15 -5.88 17.74
C PHE A 313 -17.74 -6.46 17.83
N SER A 314 -17.03 -6.49 16.72
CA SER A 314 -15.65 -6.96 16.63
C SER A 314 -14.74 -5.85 16.12
N VAL A 315 -13.55 -5.74 16.68
CA VAL A 315 -12.53 -4.75 16.29
C VAL A 315 -11.15 -5.23 16.70
N GLY A 316 -10.13 -4.90 15.93
CA GLY A 316 -8.73 -5.07 16.30
C GLY A 316 -8.00 -3.74 16.51
N LEU A 317 -6.94 -3.78 17.32
CA LEU A 317 -5.96 -2.72 17.47
C LEU A 317 -4.58 -3.32 17.23
N ARG A 318 -3.86 -2.84 16.21
CA ARG A 318 -2.47 -3.21 15.92
C ARG A 318 -1.54 -2.14 16.48
N MET A 319 -0.54 -2.58 17.23
CA MET A 319 0.53 -1.74 17.77
C MET A 319 1.89 -2.16 17.23
N LEU A 320 2.86 -1.24 17.21
CA LEU A 320 4.18 -1.46 16.62
C LEU A 320 5.17 -2.14 17.56
N THR A 321 4.81 -2.30 18.84
CA THR A 321 5.66 -2.88 19.88
C THR A 321 4.91 -3.92 20.70
N GLN A 322 5.57 -5.03 21.03
CA GLN A 322 5.06 -5.99 22.01
C GLN A 322 5.39 -5.56 23.44
N SER A 323 4.51 -5.91 24.38
CA SER A 323 4.75 -5.76 25.81
C SER A 323 4.00 -6.86 26.57
N ASN A 324 4.64 -7.46 27.57
CA ASN A 324 4.05 -8.50 28.42
C ASN A 324 3.29 -7.93 29.64
N THR A 325 3.52 -6.65 29.94
CA THR A 325 2.86 -5.93 31.05
C THR A 325 1.68 -5.10 30.57
N ARG A 326 1.61 -4.81 29.26
CA ARG A 326 0.61 -3.93 28.70
C ARG A 326 -0.79 -4.50 28.86
N ASN A 327 -1.68 -3.66 29.36
CA ASN A 327 -3.10 -3.92 29.44
C ASN A 327 -3.86 -3.01 28.47
N VAL A 328 -4.64 -3.60 27.57
CA VAL A 328 -5.44 -2.86 26.57
C VAL A 328 -6.91 -3.10 26.83
N THR A 329 -7.67 -2.02 26.99
CA THR A 329 -9.11 -2.07 27.25
C THR A 329 -9.87 -1.36 26.15
N LEU A 330 -10.84 -2.06 25.55
CA LEU A 330 -11.82 -1.49 24.64
C LEU A 330 -12.93 -0.84 25.45
N PHE A 331 -13.34 0.36 25.06
CA PHE A 331 -14.50 1.07 25.59
C PHE A 331 -15.49 1.40 24.48
N TRP A 332 -16.78 1.49 24.82
CA TRP A 332 -17.81 1.93 23.87
C TRP A 332 -19.01 2.58 24.56
N THR A 333 -19.77 3.33 23.75
CA THR A 333 -21.04 3.94 24.12
C THR A 333 -22.18 3.38 23.29
N ASP A 334 -23.35 3.31 23.91
CA ASP A 334 -24.56 2.87 23.23
C ASP A 334 -25.02 3.94 22.24
N ARG A 335 -25.69 3.53 21.16
CA ARG A 335 -26.33 4.48 20.24
C ARG A 335 -27.66 5.00 20.79
N ARG A 336 -28.38 4.15 21.50
CA ARG A 336 -29.72 4.45 22.02
C ARG A 336 -29.79 4.07 23.49
N ASN A 337 -30.45 4.91 24.29
CA ASN A 337 -30.74 4.58 25.68
C ASN A 337 -31.77 3.45 25.75
N SER A 338 -31.34 2.24 26.11
CA SER A 338 -32.23 1.09 26.35
C SER A 338 -33.04 1.31 27.64
N ARG A 339 -34.10 2.14 27.58
CA ARG A 339 -34.95 2.45 28.75
C ARG A 339 -35.88 1.30 29.17
N THR A 340 -35.81 0.12 28.55
CA THR A 340 -36.81 -0.96 28.74
C THR A 340 -36.38 -2.09 29.66
N ALA A 341 -35.17 -2.05 30.24
CA ALA A 341 -34.77 -2.97 31.29
C ALA A 341 -34.32 -2.15 32.50
N GLU A 342 -35.12 -2.11 33.57
CA GLU A 342 -34.83 -1.42 34.83
C GLU A 342 -33.54 -1.94 35.54
N SER A 343 -32.80 -2.87 34.94
CA SER A 343 -31.58 -3.49 35.48
C SER A 343 -30.32 -3.36 34.61
N VAL A 344 -30.34 -2.64 33.48
CA VAL A 344 -29.14 -2.44 32.65
C VAL A 344 -28.77 -0.95 32.62
N VAL A 345 -27.61 -0.60 33.19
CA VAL A 345 -27.04 0.75 33.09
C VAL A 345 -26.59 0.97 31.64
N PRO A 346 -27.17 1.93 30.90
CA PRO A 346 -26.77 2.20 29.52
C PRO A 346 -25.31 2.64 29.43
N CYS A 347 -24.60 2.18 28.40
CA CYS A 347 -23.23 2.62 28.15
C CYS A 347 -23.26 4.07 27.66
N SER A 348 -22.76 5.01 28.46
CA SER A 348 -22.72 6.44 28.13
C SER A 348 -21.30 6.97 28.22
N GLN A 349 -21.04 8.18 27.74
CA GLN A 349 -19.70 8.80 27.88
C GLN A 349 -19.23 8.85 29.34
N ASN A 350 -20.14 9.08 30.30
CA ASN A 350 -19.81 9.15 31.73
C ASN A 350 -19.77 7.78 32.42
N SER A 351 -20.34 6.74 31.81
CA SER A 351 -20.32 5.37 32.31
C SER A 351 -20.21 4.41 31.12
N PRO A 352 -19.03 4.32 30.50
CA PRO A 352 -18.85 3.54 29.29
C PRO A 352 -18.78 2.05 29.62
N CYS A 353 -19.23 1.25 28.66
CA CYS A 353 -18.99 -0.19 28.74
C CYS A 353 -17.56 -0.49 28.31
N LYS A 354 -17.00 -1.57 28.88
CA LYS A 354 -15.60 -1.91 28.67
C LYS A 354 -15.34 -3.39 28.61
N LYS A 355 -14.31 -3.77 27.86
CA LYS A 355 -13.76 -5.12 27.82
C LYS A 355 -12.25 -5.04 27.80
N THR A 356 -11.63 -5.62 28.81
CA THR A 356 -10.18 -5.76 28.88
C THR A 356 -9.74 -6.99 28.08
N PHE A 357 -8.66 -6.83 27.35
CA PHE A 357 -8.13 -7.88 26.50
C PHE A 357 -7.42 -8.97 27.30
N THR A 358 -7.39 -10.18 26.75
CA THR A 358 -6.86 -11.35 27.45
C THR A 358 -5.65 -12.01 26.79
N ARG A 359 -5.51 -11.96 25.45
CA ARG A 359 -4.42 -12.67 24.75
C ARG A 359 -4.01 -12.03 23.43
N ALA A 360 -2.84 -11.40 23.41
CA ALA A 360 -2.30 -10.74 22.22
C ALA A 360 -1.71 -11.74 21.25
N ARG A 361 -1.75 -11.43 19.96
CA ARG A 361 -1.06 -12.22 18.93
C ARG A 361 0.02 -11.35 18.27
N PRO A 362 1.28 -11.82 18.21
CA PRO A 362 2.27 -11.25 17.30
C PRO A 362 1.74 -11.25 15.87
N THR A 363 2.21 -10.31 15.05
CA THR A 363 1.91 -10.27 13.62
C THR A 363 3.18 -10.04 12.82
N THR A 364 3.13 -10.34 11.52
CA THR A 364 4.21 -10.06 10.57
C THR A 364 4.45 -8.57 10.39
N SER A 365 5.63 -8.23 9.90
CA SER A 365 6.01 -6.90 9.46
C SER A 365 6.88 -7.01 8.20
N THR A 366 6.99 -5.91 7.46
CA THR A 366 7.85 -5.83 6.27
C THR A 366 9.32 -5.61 6.63
N ALA A 367 10.22 -5.77 5.65
CA ALA A 367 11.62 -5.37 5.79
C ALA A 367 11.77 -3.88 6.10
N LEU A 368 10.91 -3.04 5.49
CA LEU A 368 10.86 -1.61 5.73
C LEU A 368 10.50 -1.27 7.19
N ALA A 369 9.46 -1.91 7.74
CA ALA A 369 9.08 -1.74 9.14
C ALA A 369 10.21 -2.17 10.09
N SER A 370 10.88 -3.28 9.80
CA SER A 370 12.04 -3.74 10.58
C SER A 370 13.19 -2.74 10.53
N LYS A 371 13.49 -2.16 9.36
CA LYS A 371 14.54 -1.14 9.18
C LYS A 371 14.27 0.15 9.97
N LEU A 372 12.99 0.47 10.16
CA LEU A 372 12.54 1.58 11.01
C LEU A 372 12.51 1.24 12.51
N GLY A 373 12.89 0.03 12.91
CA GLY A 373 12.77 -0.43 14.30
C GLY A 373 11.33 -0.67 14.75
N LYS A 374 10.40 -0.84 13.80
CA LYS A 374 8.95 -1.02 14.01
C LYS A 374 8.45 -2.41 13.61
N GLY A 375 9.34 -3.40 13.54
CA GLY A 375 9.01 -4.77 13.13
C GLY A 375 8.38 -5.66 14.21
N ASN A 376 8.34 -5.23 15.47
CA ASN A 376 7.88 -6.06 16.59
C ASN A 376 6.38 -5.86 16.88
N MET A 377 5.54 -6.09 15.87
CA MET A 377 4.12 -5.74 15.91
C MET A 377 3.25 -6.78 16.65
N VAL A 378 2.12 -6.30 17.21
CA VAL A 378 1.13 -7.11 17.94
C VAL A 378 -0.29 -6.65 17.65
N ILE A 379 -1.23 -7.59 17.62
CA ILE A 379 -2.66 -7.33 17.44
C ILE A 379 -3.44 -7.72 18.70
N TYR A 380 -4.27 -6.78 19.15
CA TYR A 380 -5.29 -6.95 20.18
C TYR A 380 -6.66 -7.08 19.49
N THR A 381 -7.39 -8.18 19.69
CA THR A 381 -8.69 -8.41 19.03
C THR A 381 -9.81 -8.52 20.03
N PHE A 382 -10.87 -7.75 19.83
CA PHE A 382 -12.04 -7.71 20.68
C PHE A 382 -13.26 -8.23 19.92
N SER A 383 -14.12 -8.90 20.66
CA SER A 383 -15.47 -9.29 20.25
C SER A 383 -16.38 -9.18 21.46
N VAL A 384 -17.40 -8.34 21.38
CA VAL A 384 -18.37 -8.06 22.46
C VAL A 384 -19.79 -8.27 21.96
N MET A 385 -20.67 -8.73 22.85
CA MET A 385 -22.09 -8.81 22.58
C MET A 385 -22.73 -7.46 22.89
N LEU A 386 -23.60 -6.99 22.01
CA LEU A 386 -24.38 -5.76 22.18
C LEU A 386 -25.87 -6.09 22.25
N ASP A 387 -26.62 -5.33 23.05
CA ASP A 387 -28.09 -5.29 22.97
C ASP A 387 -28.47 -4.66 21.62
N PRO A 388 -29.21 -5.36 20.73
CA PRO A 388 -29.62 -4.79 19.46
C PRO A 388 -30.50 -3.54 19.61
N ARG A 389 -31.16 -3.34 20.76
CA ARG A 389 -31.98 -2.12 21.03
C ARG A 389 -31.10 -0.91 21.28
N ALA A 390 -30.03 -1.08 22.04
CA ALA A 390 -29.05 -0.04 22.33
C ALA A 390 -28.11 0.21 21.15
N SER A 391 -27.54 -0.87 20.59
CA SER A 391 -26.45 -0.85 19.59
C SER A 391 -25.27 0.01 20.02
N ILE A 392 -24.31 0.27 19.13
CA ILE A 392 -23.09 1.05 19.40
C ILE A 392 -23.06 2.34 18.59
N SER A 393 -22.59 3.42 19.21
CA SER A 393 -22.35 4.72 18.57
C SER A 393 -20.87 5.01 18.37
N LYS A 394 -20.06 4.80 19.41
CA LYS A 394 -18.62 5.09 19.39
C LYS A 394 -17.84 4.05 20.18
N PHE A 395 -16.56 3.91 19.85
CA PHE A 395 -15.60 3.12 20.63
C PHE A 395 -14.23 3.81 20.73
N TRP A 396 -13.42 3.41 21.70
CA TRP A 396 -12.02 3.82 21.82
C TRP A 396 -11.24 2.77 22.61
N PHE A 397 -9.92 2.93 22.66
CA PHE A 397 -9.07 2.09 23.50
C PHE A 397 -8.40 2.92 24.59
N GLU A 398 -8.09 2.25 25.68
CA GLU A 398 -7.12 2.72 26.67
C GLU A 398 -5.98 1.72 26.73
N VAL A 399 -4.76 2.25 26.67
CA VAL A 399 -3.52 1.49 26.70
C VAL A 399 -2.75 1.85 27.96
N ASP A 400 -2.61 0.88 28.85
CA ASP A 400 -1.78 0.95 30.05
C ASP A 400 -0.52 0.11 29.80
N GLU A 401 0.60 0.76 29.54
CA GLU A 401 1.86 0.09 29.17
C GLU A 401 2.42 -0.82 30.28
N ASN A 402 2.15 -0.48 31.54
CA ASN A 402 2.71 -1.16 32.71
C ASN A 402 1.71 -2.07 33.42
N GLY A 403 0.41 -1.95 33.12
CA GLY A 403 -0.65 -2.69 33.79
C GLY A 403 -0.89 -2.22 35.24
N ASP A 404 -0.37 -1.05 35.61
CA ASP A 404 -0.46 -0.49 36.97
C ASP A 404 -1.56 0.57 37.13
N GLY A 405 -2.31 0.84 36.05
CA GLY A 405 -3.36 1.84 35.98
C GLY A 405 -2.86 3.28 35.91
N LYS A 406 -1.56 3.52 35.74
CA LYS A 406 -0.96 4.87 35.64
C LYS A 406 -0.57 5.20 34.22
N ASN A 407 -0.59 6.49 33.87
CA ASN A 407 -0.21 6.99 32.54
C ASN A 407 -0.95 6.30 31.38
N VAL A 408 -2.22 5.98 31.59
CA VAL A 408 -3.08 5.33 30.60
C VAL A 408 -3.26 6.24 29.39
N THR A 409 -2.89 5.75 28.21
CA THR A 409 -3.05 6.48 26.95
C THR A 409 -4.41 6.18 26.36
N ARG A 410 -5.23 7.21 26.16
CA ARG A 410 -6.50 7.10 25.43
C ARG A 410 -6.25 7.18 23.92
N VAL A 411 -6.69 6.15 23.21
CA VAL A 411 -6.56 5.98 21.75
C VAL A 411 -7.93 6.16 21.13
N ALA A 412 -8.18 7.38 20.63
CA ALA A 412 -9.51 7.86 20.24
C ALA A 412 -9.44 8.88 19.08
N ASN A 413 -8.45 8.79 18.20
CA ASN A 413 -8.19 9.74 17.11
C ASN A 413 -9.17 9.61 15.92
N GLY A 414 -10.45 9.31 16.20
CA GLY A 414 -11.50 9.35 15.20
C GLY A 414 -11.64 10.76 14.61
N GLY A 415 -11.62 10.85 13.28
CA GLY A 415 -11.93 12.04 12.52
C GLY A 415 -13.43 12.36 12.56
N ASP A 416 -13.76 13.61 12.24
CA ASP A 416 -15.13 14.06 12.04
C ASP A 416 -15.65 13.46 10.71
N ASP A 417 -16.81 12.82 10.73
CA ASP A 417 -17.49 12.28 9.54
C ASP A 417 -18.02 13.38 8.59
N GLY A 418 -17.76 14.65 8.93
CA GLY A 418 -18.23 15.83 8.20
C GLY A 418 -19.71 16.13 8.41
N VAL A 419 -20.41 15.34 9.24
CA VAL A 419 -21.83 15.48 9.56
C VAL A 419 -22.03 15.87 11.02
N SER A 420 -21.15 15.41 11.91
CA SER A 420 -21.31 15.54 13.36
C SER A 420 -20.51 16.68 14.01
N GLY A 421 -19.43 17.17 13.37
CA GLY A 421 -18.62 18.26 13.92
C GLY A 421 -17.73 17.86 15.11
N LYS A 422 -17.56 16.55 15.38
CA LYS A 422 -17.05 16.03 16.67
C LYS A 422 -15.86 15.07 16.51
N GLY A 423 -14.78 15.54 15.90
CA GLY A 423 -13.49 14.83 15.95
C GLY A 423 -12.91 14.76 17.37
N GLY A 424 -12.27 13.64 17.73
CA GLY A 424 -11.43 13.52 18.95
C GLY A 424 -12.04 12.80 20.18
N ASP A 425 -13.31 12.38 20.14
CA ASP A 425 -14.00 11.73 21.27
C ASP A 425 -14.28 10.23 21.10
N GLY A 426 -13.57 9.56 20.19
CA GLY A 426 -13.70 8.13 19.89
C GLY A 426 -14.02 7.87 18.42
N TYR A 427 -13.79 6.64 17.98
CA TYR A 427 -14.11 6.17 16.63
C TYR A 427 -15.62 6.01 16.48
N GLU A 428 -16.20 6.69 15.50
CA GLU A 428 -17.63 6.60 15.22
C GLU A 428 -17.96 5.26 14.54
N VAL A 429 -19.13 4.73 14.89
CA VAL A 429 -19.80 3.71 14.09
C VAL A 429 -20.93 4.45 13.41
N ASP A 430 -20.92 4.57 12.09
CA ASP A 430 -21.84 5.48 11.40
C ASP A 430 -23.30 5.02 11.51
N GLN A 431 -23.50 3.70 11.47
CA GLN A 431 -24.84 3.12 11.37
C GLN A 431 -24.96 1.71 11.92
N ASP A 432 -26.20 1.32 12.20
CA ASP A 432 -26.57 -0.01 12.67
C ASP A 432 -27.77 -0.60 11.90
N VAL A 433 -28.00 -0.12 10.68
CA VAL A 433 -29.19 -0.41 9.87
C VAL A 433 -28.90 -1.45 8.79
N VAL A 434 -27.76 -1.36 8.12
CA VAL A 434 -27.37 -2.26 7.02
C VAL A 434 -25.97 -2.77 7.32
N LEU A 435 -25.87 -4.01 7.76
CA LEU A 435 -24.68 -4.57 8.37
C LEU A 435 -24.14 -5.72 7.53
N PHE A 436 -22.97 -5.55 6.95
CA PHE A 436 -22.17 -6.63 6.39
C PHE A 436 -21.90 -7.67 7.48
N ASP A 437 -22.21 -8.92 7.20
CA ASP A 437 -22.08 -10.02 8.15
C ASP A 437 -20.89 -10.90 7.78
N PRO A 438 -19.69 -10.65 8.35
CA PRO A 438 -18.51 -11.47 8.09
C PRO A 438 -18.64 -12.89 8.63
N SER A 439 -19.55 -13.15 9.59
CA SER A 439 -19.69 -14.47 10.22
C SER A 439 -20.50 -15.47 9.38
N ARG A 440 -21.26 -14.94 8.41
CA ARG A 440 -22.08 -15.70 7.46
C ARG A 440 -21.63 -15.54 6.01
N SER A 441 -20.81 -14.53 5.72
CA SER A 441 -20.18 -14.36 4.42
C SER A 441 -18.95 -15.26 4.28
N SER A 442 -18.69 -15.77 3.09
CA SER A 442 -17.59 -16.72 2.86
C SER A 442 -16.96 -16.61 1.47
N LEU A 443 -15.70 -17.00 1.35
CA LEU A 443 -14.99 -17.17 0.09
C LEU A 443 -14.83 -18.67 -0.23
N SER A 444 -15.21 -19.07 -1.44
CA SER A 444 -15.04 -20.43 -1.95
C SER A 444 -14.24 -20.45 -3.26
N PHE A 445 -13.53 -21.55 -3.49
CA PHE A 445 -12.63 -21.74 -4.64
C PHE A 445 -13.21 -22.79 -5.60
N GLY A 446 -13.39 -22.43 -6.87
CA GLY A 446 -13.80 -23.35 -7.94
C GLY A 446 -12.61 -24.06 -8.59
N GLY A 447 -12.66 -25.40 -8.68
CA GLY A 447 -11.66 -26.25 -9.35
C GLY A 447 -11.56 -27.65 -8.74
N SER A 448 -11.33 -28.70 -9.56
CA SER A 448 -11.26 -30.08 -9.05
C SER A 448 -10.09 -30.26 -8.08
N SER A 449 -10.41 -30.53 -6.81
CA SER A 449 -9.44 -30.89 -5.79
C SER A 449 -8.71 -32.19 -6.11
N ARG A 450 -7.46 -32.11 -6.57
CA ARG A 450 -6.43 -33.03 -6.06
C ARG A 450 -5.62 -32.26 -5.04
N ARG A 451 -5.82 -32.60 -3.76
CA ARG A 451 -5.01 -32.13 -2.63
C ARG A 451 -3.54 -32.45 -2.90
N ARG A 452 -2.79 -31.48 -3.42
CA ARG A 452 -1.39 -31.32 -3.05
C ARG A 452 -1.35 -30.06 -2.19
N GLU A 453 -0.77 -30.18 -1.01
CA GLU A 453 -0.41 -29.05 -0.17
C GLU A 453 0.50 -28.13 -1.00
N ILE A 454 -0.06 -27.05 -1.53
CA ILE A 454 0.69 -25.94 -2.09
C ILE A 454 0.63 -24.84 -1.02
N PRO A 455 1.77 -24.33 -0.53
CA PRO A 455 1.79 -23.26 0.47
C PRO A 455 1.01 -22.03 -0.01
N LEU A 456 0.33 -21.34 0.90
CA LEU A 456 -0.49 -20.13 0.68
C LEU A 456 0.27 -18.90 0.14
N ASN A 457 1.55 -19.03 -0.22
CA ASN A 457 2.36 -17.97 -0.84
C ASN A 457 2.09 -17.79 -2.35
N ARG A 458 1.03 -18.38 -2.90
CA ARG A 458 0.65 -18.27 -4.32
C ARG A 458 -0.74 -17.69 -4.49
N ARG A 459 -0.87 -16.39 -4.22
CA ARG A 459 -1.92 -15.54 -4.84
C ARG A 459 -1.40 -14.72 -6.03
N GLY A 460 -0.27 -15.13 -6.61
CA GLY A 460 0.12 -14.77 -7.98
C GLY A 460 -0.18 -15.94 -8.90
N GLY A 461 -0.95 -15.72 -9.97
CA GLY A 461 -1.23 -16.72 -10.99
C GLY A 461 0.06 -17.38 -11.47
N GLY A 462 0.20 -18.67 -11.20
CA GLY A 462 1.26 -19.45 -11.82
C GLY A 462 1.02 -19.52 -13.32
N VAL A 463 2.09 -19.34 -14.09
CA VAL A 463 2.12 -19.50 -15.54
C VAL A 463 1.50 -20.86 -15.93
N GLY A 464 0.35 -20.83 -16.64
CA GLY A 464 -0.10 -21.94 -17.49
C GLY A 464 -1.34 -22.76 -17.08
N GLY A 465 -2.06 -22.45 -16.00
CA GLY A 465 -3.35 -23.09 -15.67
C GLY A 465 -4.51 -22.09 -15.57
N PRO A 466 -5.79 -22.48 -15.81
CA PRO A 466 -6.91 -21.58 -15.57
C PRO A 466 -6.92 -21.19 -14.09
N ALA A 467 -6.97 -19.89 -13.82
CA ALA A 467 -7.08 -19.37 -12.46
C ALA A 467 -8.33 -19.96 -11.79
N PRO A 468 -8.25 -20.34 -10.50
CA PRO A 468 -9.43 -20.82 -9.79
C PRO A 468 -10.47 -19.70 -9.74
N THR A 469 -11.71 -20.01 -10.13
CA THR A 469 -12.81 -19.05 -9.98
C THR A 469 -13.02 -18.78 -8.50
N LEU A 470 -12.92 -17.52 -8.09
CA LEU A 470 -13.20 -17.11 -6.72
C LEU A 470 -14.67 -16.72 -6.61
N THR A 471 -15.37 -17.38 -5.70
CA THR A 471 -16.79 -17.20 -5.47
C THR A 471 -17.00 -16.64 -4.07
N TYR A 472 -17.44 -15.38 -4.01
CA TYR A 472 -17.70 -14.66 -2.77
C TYR A 472 -19.20 -14.71 -2.46
N HIS A 473 -19.54 -15.38 -1.36
CA HIS A 473 -20.89 -15.41 -0.79
C HIS A 473 -21.01 -14.24 0.18
N VAL A 474 -21.77 -13.22 -0.20
CA VAL A 474 -21.93 -11.99 0.57
C VAL A 474 -23.25 -12.04 1.31
N VAL A 475 -23.21 -11.85 2.62
CA VAL A 475 -24.39 -11.79 3.49
C VAL A 475 -24.44 -10.43 4.18
N VAL A 476 -25.61 -9.79 4.11
CA VAL A 476 -25.89 -8.49 4.73
C VAL A 476 -27.16 -8.60 5.56
N ALA A 477 -27.10 -8.09 6.78
CA ALA A 477 -28.24 -7.98 7.67
C ALA A 477 -28.83 -6.57 7.60
N ALA A 478 -30.09 -6.44 7.20
CA ALA A 478 -30.81 -5.17 7.26
C ALA A 478 -31.80 -5.18 8.43
N SER A 479 -31.80 -4.11 9.23
CA SER A 479 -32.71 -3.96 10.35
C SER A 479 -34.16 -4.12 9.89
N ALA A 480 -34.97 -4.82 10.67
CA ALA A 480 -36.40 -5.05 10.42
C ALA A 480 -37.31 -4.07 11.19
N ARG A 481 -36.74 -3.10 11.92
CA ARG A 481 -37.50 -2.15 12.74
C ARG A 481 -38.14 -1.03 11.92
N GLY A 482 -39.46 -0.91 11.91
CA GLY A 482 -40.20 0.12 11.15
C GLY A 482 -41.05 -0.47 10.00
N SER A 483 -42.20 0.15 9.71
CA SER A 483 -43.34 -0.45 9.00
C SER A 483 -43.30 -0.42 7.46
N ASN A 484 -42.12 -0.43 6.82
CA ASN A 484 -42.02 -0.68 5.38
C ASN A 484 -40.75 -1.48 5.06
N MET A 485 -40.94 -2.68 4.51
CA MET A 485 -40.03 -3.84 4.66
C MET A 485 -39.07 -4.11 3.50
N THR A 486 -39.09 -3.32 2.42
CA THR A 486 -38.20 -3.54 1.27
C THR A 486 -36.96 -2.66 1.41
N SER A 487 -35.83 -3.29 1.74
CA SER A 487 -34.53 -2.64 1.61
C SER A 487 -33.93 -3.06 0.27
N ASN A 488 -33.57 -2.10 -0.58
CA ASN A 488 -32.74 -2.40 -1.75
C ASN A 488 -31.29 -2.47 -1.27
N ILE A 489 -30.70 -3.68 -1.23
CA ILE A 489 -29.35 -3.90 -0.75
C ILE A 489 -28.46 -4.28 -1.92
N THR A 490 -27.35 -3.56 -2.08
CA THR A 490 -26.37 -3.83 -3.14
C THR A 490 -24.97 -3.96 -2.56
N ALA A 491 -24.21 -4.92 -3.08
CA ALA A 491 -22.78 -5.01 -2.91
C ALA A 491 -22.08 -4.43 -4.14
N VAL A 492 -21.24 -3.42 -3.96
CA VAL A 492 -20.37 -2.87 -4.99
C VAL A 492 -18.97 -3.43 -4.75
N THR A 493 -18.46 -4.19 -5.69
CA THR A 493 -17.23 -4.96 -5.52
C THR A 493 -16.16 -4.45 -6.46
N TYR A 494 -14.93 -4.35 -5.96
CA TYR A 494 -13.77 -3.86 -6.68
C TYR A 494 -12.80 -5.00 -6.95
N GLU A 495 -12.65 -5.35 -8.22
CA GLU A 495 -11.61 -6.25 -8.73
C GLU A 495 -10.50 -5.39 -9.35
N PRO A 496 -9.24 -5.52 -8.91
CA PRO A 496 -8.11 -4.88 -9.57
C PRO A 496 -8.01 -5.21 -11.06
N GLY A 497 -7.29 -4.38 -11.80
CA GLY A 497 -6.84 -4.76 -13.14
C GLY A 497 -6.08 -6.08 -13.13
N ASN A 498 -6.11 -6.81 -14.23
CA ASN A 498 -5.55 -8.16 -14.35
C ASN A 498 -4.67 -8.36 -15.57
N GLY A 499 -4.18 -7.28 -16.19
CA GLY A 499 -3.31 -7.36 -17.34
C GLY A 499 -2.50 -6.10 -17.56
N ASN A 500 -1.63 -6.17 -18.57
CA ASN A 500 -0.56 -5.20 -18.81
C ASN A 500 -0.94 -4.14 -19.85
N GLY A 501 -2.17 -4.18 -20.38
CA GLY A 501 -2.64 -3.23 -21.39
C GLY A 501 -3.55 -2.13 -20.85
N PRO A 502 -3.81 -1.09 -21.67
CA PRO A 502 -4.70 0.05 -21.40
C PRO A 502 -6.09 -0.34 -20.87
N GLU A 503 -6.68 -1.42 -21.37
CA GLU A 503 -8.03 -1.83 -20.98
C GLU A 503 -8.05 -2.80 -19.80
N THR A 504 -6.91 -3.41 -19.48
CA THR A 504 -6.80 -4.50 -18.50
C THR A 504 -6.22 -4.09 -17.16
N HIS A 505 -5.59 -2.91 -17.06
CA HIS A 505 -5.03 -2.40 -15.81
C HIS A 505 -6.07 -1.65 -14.95
N LEU A 506 -7.15 -1.16 -15.56
CA LEU A 506 -8.22 -0.49 -14.84
C LEU A 506 -9.02 -1.48 -13.99
N PRO A 507 -9.48 -1.06 -12.80
CA PRO A 507 -10.29 -1.92 -11.95
C PRO A 507 -11.68 -2.14 -12.51
N LYS A 508 -12.22 -3.34 -12.28
CA LYS A 508 -13.59 -3.71 -12.64
C LYS A 508 -14.49 -3.54 -11.42
N ILE A 509 -15.42 -2.59 -11.53
CA ILE A 509 -16.44 -2.33 -10.51
C ILE A 509 -17.72 -3.05 -10.91
N LYS A 510 -18.24 -3.90 -10.03
CA LYS A 510 -19.49 -4.63 -10.24
C LYS A 510 -20.48 -4.32 -9.13
N THR A 511 -21.72 -4.00 -9.50
CA THR A 511 -22.82 -3.84 -8.55
C THR A 511 -23.71 -5.07 -8.59
N THR A 512 -23.87 -5.74 -7.46
CA THR A 512 -24.70 -6.93 -7.30
C THR A 512 -25.84 -6.63 -6.34
N THR A 513 -27.09 -6.81 -6.77
CA THR A 513 -28.25 -6.69 -5.88
C THR A 513 -28.41 -7.96 -5.06
N LEU A 514 -28.41 -7.84 -3.74
CA LEU A 514 -28.59 -8.95 -2.81
C LEU A 514 -30.08 -9.22 -2.59
N GLN A 515 -30.46 -10.49 -2.53
CA GLN A 515 -31.86 -10.91 -2.39
C GLN A 515 -32.17 -11.29 -0.94
N PRO A 516 -33.40 -11.07 -0.44
CA PRO A 516 -33.82 -11.60 0.85
C PRO A 516 -33.65 -13.13 0.89
N ASP A 517 -33.01 -13.64 1.95
CA ASP A 517 -32.68 -15.06 2.10
C ASP A 517 -33.07 -15.58 3.48
N ASP A 518 -34.33 -15.38 3.84
CA ASP A 518 -34.89 -15.81 5.12
C ASP A 518 -34.94 -17.35 5.24
N SER A 519 -34.89 -18.08 4.13
CA SER A 519 -34.86 -19.55 4.11
C SER A 519 -33.55 -20.11 4.62
N THR A 520 -32.42 -19.50 4.23
CA THR A 520 -31.08 -19.92 4.67
C THR A 520 -30.73 -19.24 5.99
N TYR A 521 -31.13 -17.99 6.14
CA TYR A 521 -30.80 -17.15 7.29
C TYR A 521 -32.08 -16.54 7.90
N PRO A 522 -32.77 -17.26 8.80
CA PRO A 522 -33.96 -16.74 9.46
C PRO A 522 -33.69 -15.40 10.17
N PRO A 523 -34.66 -14.48 10.26
CA PRO A 523 -34.48 -13.20 10.92
C PRO A 523 -34.02 -13.34 12.39
N LYS A 524 -32.99 -12.59 12.78
CA LYS A 524 -32.37 -12.64 14.11
C LYS A 524 -32.05 -11.25 14.63
N ALA A 525 -32.10 -11.05 15.94
CA ALA A 525 -31.77 -9.78 16.62
C ALA A 525 -32.54 -8.54 16.10
N GLY A 526 -33.68 -8.74 15.42
CA GLY A 526 -34.42 -7.68 14.75
C GLY A 526 -33.87 -7.27 13.38
N TYR A 527 -33.15 -8.16 12.70
CA TYR A 527 -32.61 -8.00 11.35
C TYR A 527 -33.12 -9.12 10.43
N ARG A 528 -33.33 -8.80 9.16
CA ARG A 528 -33.54 -9.77 8.05
C ARG A 528 -32.27 -9.85 7.23
N PHE A 529 -32.02 -11.00 6.61
CA PHE A 529 -30.78 -11.25 5.89
C PHE A 529 -31.00 -11.20 4.38
N TYR A 530 -29.99 -10.68 3.70
CA TYR A 530 -29.89 -10.58 2.26
C TYR A 530 -28.60 -11.26 1.84
N SER A 531 -28.65 -12.11 0.82
CA SER A 531 -27.49 -12.82 0.33
C SER A 531 -27.35 -12.69 -1.19
N GLY A 532 -26.13 -12.89 -1.66
CA GLY A 532 -25.82 -12.90 -3.08
C GLY A 532 -24.42 -13.45 -3.33
N VAL A 533 -24.21 -13.90 -4.57
CA VAL A 533 -22.95 -14.47 -5.00
C VAL A 533 -22.26 -13.50 -5.95
N VAL A 534 -20.97 -13.27 -5.72
CA VAL A 534 -20.13 -12.48 -6.59
C VAL A 534 -18.98 -13.35 -7.08
N GLU A 535 -18.91 -13.56 -8.39
CA GLU A 535 -17.90 -14.41 -9.03
C GLU A 535 -16.92 -13.58 -9.87
N TYR A 536 -15.65 -13.98 -9.80
CA TYR A 536 -14.56 -13.42 -10.59
C TYR A 536 -13.66 -14.52 -11.14
N GLY A 537 -13.27 -14.36 -12.41
CA GLY A 537 -12.58 -15.40 -13.18
C GLY A 537 -11.07 -15.48 -12.94
N ASN A 538 -10.40 -14.33 -12.73
CA ASN A 538 -8.94 -14.27 -12.81
C ASN A 538 -8.26 -13.45 -11.69
N ALA A 539 -8.93 -12.50 -11.04
CA ALA A 539 -8.36 -11.72 -9.94
C ALA A 539 -9.20 -11.84 -8.66
N SER A 540 -8.55 -11.58 -7.51
CA SER A 540 -9.23 -11.52 -6.21
C SER A 540 -9.88 -10.16 -6.03
N LEU A 541 -11.06 -10.12 -5.40
CA LEU A 541 -11.58 -8.88 -4.85
C LEU A 541 -10.62 -8.30 -3.83
N THR A 542 -10.44 -6.97 -3.87
CA THR A 542 -9.75 -6.26 -2.80
C THR A 542 -10.73 -5.61 -1.85
N HIS A 543 -11.83 -5.03 -2.36
CA HIS A 543 -12.78 -4.28 -1.53
C HIS A 543 -14.24 -4.50 -1.92
N ILE A 544 -15.12 -4.31 -0.95
CA ILE A 544 -16.56 -4.33 -1.07
C ILE A 544 -17.15 -3.09 -0.39
N ASP A 545 -18.11 -2.45 -1.02
CA ASP A 545 -18.99 -1.48 -0.39
C ASP A 545 -20.40 -2.08 -0.31
N ILE A 546 -21.02 -1.99 0.85
CA ILE A 546 -22.43 -2.35 1.02
C ILE A 546 -23.25 -1.07 1.06
N MET A 547 -24.27 -1.01 0.21
CA MET A 547 -25.24 0.07 0.20
C MET A 547 -26.63 -0.50 0.45
N GLY A 548 -27.43 0.20 1.23
CA GLY A 548 -28.82 -0.15 1.44
C GLY A 548 -29.73 1.07 1.48
N GLU A 549 -30.79 1.05 0.67
CA GLU A 549 -31.81 2.10 0.71
C GLU A 549 -32.96 1.69 1.62
N ARG A 550 -33.28 2.56 2.58
CA ARG A 550 -34.36 2.32 3.54
C ARG A 550 -35.00 3.63 3.98
N CYS A 551 -36.33 3.70 3.88
CA CYS A 551 -37.12 4.88 4.26
C CYS A 551 -36.65 6.18 3.57
N GLY A 552 -36.24 6.10 2.29
CA GLY A 552 -35.72 7.25 1.54
C GLY A 552 -34.33 7.74 1.96
N LYS A 553 -33.61 6.95 2.78
CA LYS A 553 -32.21 7.21 3.18
C LYS A 553 -31.31 6.08 2.69
N THR A 554 -30.12 6.44 2.23
CA THR A 554 -29.07 5.48 1.86
C THR A 554 -28.14 5.26 3.06
N TRP A 555 -27.93 4.00 3.40
CA TRP A 555 -26.98 3.55 4.41
C TRP A 555 -25.80 2.90 3.71
N LYS A 556 -24.58 3.19 4.15
CA LYS A 556 -23.37 2.66 3.53
C LYS A 556 -22.48 2.00 4.58
N GLN A 557 -21.73 0.99 4.15
CA GLN A 557 -20.50 0.55 4.78
C GLN A 557 -19.49 0.44 3.65
N THR A 558 -18.47 1.28 3.68
CA THR A 558 -17.51 1.40 2.60
C THR A 558 -16.16 0.83 3.00
N PHE A 559 -15.35 0.50 2.01
CA PHE A 559 -13.97 0.06 2.17
C PHE A 559 -13.83 -1.22 3.02
N ILE A 560 -14.76 -2.17 2.84
CA ILE A 560 -14.69 -3.49 3.48
C ILE A 560 -13.61 -4.28 2.74
N ASP A 561 -12.50 -4.56 3.40
CA ASP A 561 -11.45 -5.42 2.86
C ASP A 561 -12.02 -6.81 2.56
N ALA A 562 -11.89 -7.27 1.33
CA ALA A 562 -12.38 -8.57 0.89
C ALA A 562 -11.60 -9.74 1.51
N GLN A 563 -10.40 -9.51 2.06
CA GLN A 563 -9.68 -10.48 2.87
C GLN A 563 -10.41 -10.81 4.17
N ASP A 564 -11.34 -9.96 4.62
CA ASP A 564 -12.15 -10.23 5.81
C ASP A 564 -13.30 -11.23 5.56
N LEU A 565 -13.49 -11.67 4.31
CA LEU A 565 -14.37 -12.78 3.99
C LEU A 565 -13.68 -14.07 4.42
N SER A 566 -14.24 -14.72 5.44
CA SER A 566 -13.72 -16.01 5.92
C SER A 566 -13.74 -17.08 4.82
N THR A 567 -12.75 -17.97 4.82
CA THR A 567 -12.80 -19.24 4.07
C THR A 567 -13.54 -20.30 4.84
#